data_AF-B4CY50-F1
#
_entry.id   AF-B4CY50-F1
#
_cell.length_a   1.000
_cell.length_b   1.000
_cell.length_c   1.000
_cell.angle_alpha   90.00
_cell.angle_beta   90.00
_cell.angle_gamma   90.00
#
_symmetry.space_group_name_H-M   'P 1'
#
loop_
_entity.id
_entity.type
_entity.pdbx_description
1 polymer ?
#
loop_
_entity_poly.entity_id
_entity_poly.type
_entity_poly.pdbx_seq_one_letter_code
_entity_poly.pdbx_strand_id
1 'polypeptide(L)'
;MVSRDRENYVRALTCALVLGLAVGFTGCKKKEVAEEPEEAPAAAPASKPKPATPEPNSVAVATPAPKPAATPAPELAPPGIFYLVTSVSVETSDGILGLKPGQLLKQVRPGVYKADNNEVTLRPDQVTNDLTIARRVAAQDEQTQAAIQQHLAAVRAASAASSAASAANTSAGSPSSAAAAQPLPPNVAARQELMQKKKALMAQVDQLSLSLNQASAHFGGNWALAAKKSAVVYQLFEQYNGLERQITDVNNQLSQLH
;
A
#
# COMPACT_ATOMS: atom_id res chain seq x y z
N MET A 1 -1.95 24.19 -17.88
CA MET A 1 -3.22 23.47 -17.64
C MET A 1 -3.06 21.97 -17.33
N VAL A 2 -1.86 21.37 -17.41
CA VAL A 2 -1.65 19.91 -17.24
C VAL A 2 -1.49 19.45 -15.76
N SER A 3 -1.30 20.37 -14.79
CA SER A 3 -1.00 19.96 -13.39
C SER A 3 -2.20 19.49 -12.56
N ARG A 4 -3.44 19.92 -12.86
CA ARG A 4 -4.61 19.57 -12.02
C ARG A 4 -5.07 18.13 -12.21
N ASP A 5 -4.85 17.54 -13.38
CA ASP A 5 -5.24 16.15 -13.64
C ASP A 5 -4.34 15.14 -12.91
N ARG A 6 -3.06 15.46 -12.70
CA ARG A 6 -2.16 14.58 -11.92
C ARG A 6 -2.53 14.50 -10.44
N GLU A 7 -2.97 15.59 -9.83
CA GLU A 7 -3.39 15.59 -8.42
C GLU A 7 -4.68 14.80 -8.20
N ASN A 8 -5.63 14.91 -9.14
CA ASN A 8 -6.86 14.13 -9.10
C ASN A 8 -6.60 12.64 -9.34
N TYR A 9 -5.64 12.30 -10.20
CA TYR A 9 -5.26 10.91 -10.48
C TYR A 9 -4.58 10.25 -9.28
N VAL A 10 -3.67 10.96 -8.59
CA VAL A 10 -3.01 10.45 -7.37
C VAL A 10 -4.02 10.27 -6.24
N ARG A 11 -4.97 11.19 -6.07
CA ARG A 11 -6.05 11.06 -5.07
C ARG A 11 -6.98 9.88 -5.38
N ALA A 12 -7.37 9.71 -6.64
CA ALA A 12 -8.22 8.59 -7.07
C ALA A 12 -7.52 7.23 -6.89
N LEU A 13 -6.23 7.14 -7.26
CA LEU A 13 -5.43 5.92 -7.11
C LEU A 13 -5.24 5.56 -5.64
N THR A 14 -5.00 6.55 -4.78
CA THR A 14 -4.85 6.34 -3.33
C THR A 14 -6.16 5.86 -2.69
N CYS A 15 -7.30 6.44 -3.07
CA CYS A 15 -8.62 5.94 -2.62
C CYS A 15 -8.92 4.52 -3.10
N ALA A 16 -8.57 4.18 -4.34
CA ALA A 16 -8.80 2.84 -4.89
C ALA A 16 -7.94 1.77 -4.20
N LEU A 17 -6.69 2.11 -3.84
CA LEU A 17 -5.77 1.19 -3.16
C LEU A 17 -6.22 0.90 -1.72
N VAL A 18 -6.76 1.90 -1.02
CA VAL A 18 -7.27 1.72 0.35
C VAL A 18 -8.61 0.97 0.38
N LEU A 19 -9.48 1.17 -0.62
CA LEU A 19 -10.73 0.42 -0.73
C LEU A 19 -10.52 -1.04 -1.20
N GLY A 20 -9.55 -1.29 -2.08
CA GLY A 20 -9.26 -2.63 -2.61
C GLY A 20 -8.73 -3.62 -1.56
N LEU A 21 -8.03 -3.14 -0.53
CA LEU A 21 -7.50 -3.98 0.55
C LEU A 21 -8.57 -4.49 1.54
N ALA A 22 -9.78 -3.91 1.54
CA ALA A 22 -10.84 -4.30 2.46
C ALA A 22 -11.72 -5.47 2.00
N VAL A 23 -11.66 -5.89 0.72
CA VAL A 23 -12.64 -6.84 0.13
C VAL A 23 -12.04 -8.24 -0.12
N GLY A 24 -10.74 -8.46 0.11
CA GLY A 24 -10.02 -9.62 -0.43
C GLY A 24 -9.86 -10.90 0.41
N PHE A 25 -10.33 -11.00 1.66
CA PHE A 25 -10.06 -12.21 2.49
C PHE A 25 -11.22 -12.61 3.41
N THR A 26 -12.39 -12.92 2.84
CA THR A 26 -13.43 -13.73 3.49
C THR A 26 -13.37 -15.16 2.97
N GLY A 27 -12.45 -16.00 3.47
CA GLY A 27 -12.43 -17.38 2.98
C GLY A 27 -11.34 -18.32 3.48
N CYS A 28 -11.15 -18.45 4.79
CA CYS A 28 -10.56 -19.68 5.37
C CYS A 28 -11.09 -19.87 6.79
N LYS A 29 -12.26 -20.51 6.92
CA LYS A 29 -12.76 -21.04 8.19
C LYS A 29 -11.81 -22.13 8.66
N LYS A 30 -11.03 -21.82 9.70
CA LYS A 30 -10.27 -22.81 10.46
C LYS A 30 -11.27 -23.73 11.17
N LYS A 31 -11.31 -25.00 10.75
CA LYS A 31 -12.01 -26.07 11.46
C LYS A 31 -11.25 -26.33 12.76
N GLU A 32 -11.79 -25.83 13.86
CA GLU A 32 -11.41 -26.24 15.20
C GLU A 32 -12.32 -27.42 15.56
N VAL A 33 -11.71 -28.58 15.81
CA VAL A 33 -12.38 -29.76 16.33
C VAL A 33 -12.50 -29.53 17.83
N ALA A 34 -13.71 -29.19 18.28
CA ALA A 34 -14.09 -29.16 19.68
C ALA A 34 -15.23 -30.17 19.88
N GLU A 35 -15.05 -30.94 20.94
CA GLU A 35 -15.80 -32.11 21.39
C GLU A 35 -17.22 -31.75 21.85
N GLU A 36 -18.13 -32.68 21.57
CA GLU A 36 -19.57 -32.70 21.86
C GLU A 36 -19.81 -32.96 23.36
N PRO A 37 -20.87 -32.36 23.95
CA PRO A 37 -21.97 -33.24 24.33
C PRO A 37 -23.36 -32.70 23.95
N GLU A 38 -24.11 -33.65 23.45
CA GLU A 38 -25.53 -33.77 23.15
C GLU A 38 -26.49 -33.09 24.15
N GLU A 39 -27.43 -32.30 23.64
CA GLU A 39 -28.80 -32.26 24.18
C GLU A 39 -29.80 -31.87 23.06
N ALA A 40 -30.76 -32.76 22.79
CA ALA A 40 -31.90 -32.59 21.88
C ALA A 40 -33.19 -32.32 22.70
N PRO A 41 -34.38 -32.24 22.09
CA PRO A 41 -34.86 -31.29 21.08
C PRO A 41 -36.18 -30.61 21.54
N ALA A 42 -36.52 -29.40 21.08
CA ALA A 42 -37.93 -28.96 21.10
C ALA A 42 -38.27 -27.79 20.15
N ALA A 43 -39.32 -28.06 19.36
CA ALA A 43 -40.37 -27.16 18.88
C ALA A 43 -40.08 -26.11 17.78
N ALA A 44 -40.63 -26.43 16.60
CA ALA A 44 -41.05 -25.49 15.57
C ALA A 44 -42.11 -24.49 16.10
N PRO A 45 -42.29 -23.33 15.44
CA PRO A 45 -43.45 -23.25 14.56
C PRO A 45 -43.21 -22.53 13.22
N ALA A 46 -44.06 -22.92 12.28
CA ALA A 46 -44.16 -22.47 10.90
C ALA A 46 -44.50 -20.99 10.73
N SER A 47 -44.08 -20.41 9.60
CA SER A 47 -44.86 -19.39 8.86
C SER A 47 -44.43 -19.33 7.40
N LYS A 48 -45.34 -19.73 6.52
CA LYS A 48 -45.26 -19.57 5.05
C LYS A 48 -45.63 -18.12 4.66
N PRO A 49 -44.94 -17.50 3.70
CA PRO A 49 -45.54 -16.46 2.88
C PRO A 49 -45.68 -16.91 1.40
N LYS A 50 -46.94 -17.05 1.00
CA LYS A 50 -47.60 -16.73 -0.29
C LYS A 50 -46.74 -16.73 -1.59
N PRO A 51 -47.08 -17.59 -2.59
CA PRO A 51 -46.55 -17.50 -3.94
C PRO A 51 -47.05 -16.25 -4.67
N ALA A 52 -46.14 -15.49 -5.28
CA ALA A 52 -46.45 -14.47 -6.26
C ALA A 52 -46.44 -15.09 -7.67
N THR A 53 -47.51 -14.81 -8.42
CA THR A 53 -47.74 -15.18 -9.81
C THR A 53 -46.62 -14.67 -10.73
N PRO A 54 -45.95 -15.52 -11.53
CA PRO A 54 -45.04 -15.05 -12.56
C PRO A 54 -45.82 -14.62 -13.82
N GLU A 55 -45.56 -13.39 -14.28
CA GLU A 55 -45.99 -12.92 -15.60
C GLU A 55 -45.27 -13.68 -16.73
N PRO A 56 -45.93 -13.93 -17.87
CA PRO A 56 -45.35 -14.63 -19.01
C PRO A 56 -44.32 -13.76 -19.72
N ASN A 57 -43.03 -14.04 -19.46
CA ASN A 57 -41.92 -13.42 -20.17
C ASN A 57 -41.91 -13.85 -21.64
N SER A 58 -41.93 -12.84 -22.51
CA SER A 58 -41.79 -12.93 -23.96
C SER A 58 -40.56 -13.75 -24.36
N VAL A 59 -40.78 -14.76 -25.20
CA VAL A 59 -39.73 -15.63 -25.74
C VAL A 59 -38.96 -14.86 -26.80
N ALA A 60 -37.90 -14.17 -26.39
CA ALA A 60 -36.87 -13.70 -27.30
C ALA A 60 -36.00 -14.89 -27.74
N VAL A 61 -35.96 -15.13 -29.06
CA VAL A 61 -35.15 -16.15 -29.72
C VAL A 61 -33.68 -15.91 -29.37
N ALA A 62 -33.11 -16.79 -28.55
CA ALA A 62 -31.72 -16.71 -28.11
C ALA A 62 -30.77 -17.08 -29.26
N THR A 63 -30.02 -16.09 -29.74
CA THR A 63 -28.80 -16.28 -30.54
C THR A 63 -27.85 -17.22 -29.78
N PRO A 64 -27.25 -18.25 -30.43
CA PRO A 64 -26.34 -19.16 -29.76
C PRO A 64 -25.16 -18.37 -29.16
N ALA A 65 -24.99 -18.47 -27.84
CA ALA A 65 -23.91 -17.82 -27.12
C ALA A 65 -22.55 -18.30 -27.68
N PRO A 66 -21.58 -17.38 -27.90
CA PRO A 66 -20.25 -17.76 -28.36
C PRO A 66 -19.61 -18.74 -27.38
N LYS A 67 -19.14 -19.86 -27.92
CA LYS A 67 -18.44 -20.91 -27.16
C LYS A 67 -17.28 -20.28 -26.37
N PRO A 68 -17.22 -20.43 -25.03
CA PRO A 68 -16.13 -19.89 -24.24
C PRO A 68 -14.78 -20.37 -24.78
N ALA A 69 -13.88 -19.43 -25.04
CA ALA A 69 -12.51 -19.76 -25.43
C ALA A 69 -11.87 -20.64 -24.35
N ALA A 70 -11.21 -21.72 -24.76
CA ALA A 70 -10.56 -22.63 -23.83
C ALA A 70 -9.47 -21.89 -23.03
N THR A 71 -9.53 -21.98 -21.70
CA THR A 71 -8.51 -21.43 -20.82
C THR A 71 -7.16 -22.10 -21.15
N PRO A 72 -6.08 -21.33 -21.40
CA PRO A 72 -4.78 -21.91 -21.68
C PRO A 72 -4.32 -22.79 -20.51
N ALA A 73 -3.76 -23.96 -20.83
CA ALA A 73 -3.24 -24.87 -19.83
C ALA A 73 -2.12 -24.20 -19.01
N PRO A 74 -2.05 -24.41 -17.69
CA PRO A 74 -0.96 -23.87 -16.86
C PRO A 74 0.40 -24.33 -17.36
N GLU A 75 1.30 -23.38 -17.59
CA GLU A 75 2.69 -23.66 -17.96
C GLU A 75 3.47 -24.01 -16.68
N LEU A 76 3.60 -25.31 -16.41
CA LEU A 76 4.32 -25.81 -15.25
C LEU A 76 5.81 -25.95 -15.55
N ALA A 77 6.66 -25.70 -14.56
CA ALA A 77 8.10 -25.91 -14.69
C ALA A 77 8.46 -27.40 -14.67
N PRO A 78 9.69 -27.74 -15.14
CA PRO A 78 10.19 -29.11 -15.05
C PRO A 78 10.20 -29.63 -13.60
N PRO A 79 10.07 -30.95 -13.40
CA PRO A 79 10.05 -31.54 -12.06
C PRO A 79 11.33 -31.20 -11.29
N GLY A 80 11.17 -30.79 -10.03
CA GLY A 80 12.27 -30.39 -9.16
C GLY A 80 12.74 -28.95 -9.34
N ILE A 81 12.15 -28.18 -10.26
CA ILE A 81 12.39 -26.74 -10.42
C ILE A 81 11.20 -25.97 -9.86
N PHE A 82 11.50 -24.96 -9.04
CA PHE A 82 10.52 -24.07 -8.43
C PHE A 82 10.99 -22.62 -8.59
N TYR A 83 10.06 -21.70 -8.40
CA TYR A 83 10.32 -20.26 -8.45
C TYR A 83 9.86 -19.60 -7.18
N LEU A 84 10.63 -18.63 -6.70
CA LEU A 84 10.29 -17.88 -5.50
C LEU A 84 9.14 -16.90 -5.78
N VAL A 85 8.12 -16.83 -4.92
CA VAL A 85 6.96 -15.95 -5.09
C VAL A 85 7.11 -14.65 -4.30
N THR A 86 7.88 -14.66 -3.21
CA THR A 86 8.07 -13.52 -2.31
C THR A 86 9.55 -13.33 -2.04
N SER A 87 10.02 -12.09 -1.85
CA SER A 87 11.42 -11.85 -1.46
C SER A 87 11.71 -12.49 -0.10
N VAL A 88 12.81 -13.23 0.01
CA VAL A 88 13.23 -13.88 1.26
C VAL A 88 14.67 -13.49 1.56
N SER A 89 14.94 -13.18 2.82
CA SER A 89 16.29 -12.94 3.35
C SER A 89 16.66 -14.12 4.23
N VAL A 90 17.74 -14.82 3.91
CA VAL A 90 18.23 -15.98 4.65
C VAL A 90 19.59 -15.67 5.23
N GLU A 91 19.76 -15.87 6.54
CA GLU A 91 21.06 -15.78 7.18
C GLU A 91 21.85 -17.08 6.92
N THR A 92 23.04 -16.94 6.34
CA THR A 92 23.97 -18.02 6.03
C THR A 92 25.30 -17.77 6.76
N SER A 93 26.20 -18.76 6.78
CA SER A 93 27.54 -18.59 7.36
C SER A 93 28.34 -17.45 6.70
N ASP A 94 28.05 -17.17 5.44
CA ASP A 94 28.76 -16.19 4.62
C ASP A 94 28.09 -14.80 4.64
N GLY A 95 26.98 -14.67 5.38
CA GLY A 95 26.21 -13.43 5.52
C GLY A 95 24.74 -13.57 5.14
N ILE A 96 24.12 -12.44 4.80
CA ILE A 96 22.69 -12.39 4.47
C ILE A 96 22.52 -12.61 2.96
N LEU A 97 21.86 -13.70 2.59
CA LEU A 97 21.47 -14.01 1.21
C LEU A 97 20.06 -13.47 0.93
N GLY A 98 19.97 -12.44 0.10
CA GLY A 98 18.70 -11.91 -0.39
C GLY A 98 18.26 -12.62 -1.67
N LEU A 99 17.16 -13.38 -1.59
CA LEU A 99 16.56 -14.06 -2.74
C LEU A 99 15.45 -13.21 -3.34
N LYS A 100 15.49 -13.04 -4.67
CA LYS A 100 14.55 -12.19 -5.40
C LYS A 100 13.28 -12.94 -5.79
N PRO A 101 12.11 -12.28 -5.82
CA PRO A 101 10.91 -12.85 -6.40
C PRO A 101 11.15 -13.27 -7.87
N GLY A 102 10.64 -14.43 -8.25
CA GLY A 102 10.85 -15.04 -9.56
C GLY A 102 12.19 -15.76 -9.75
N GLN A 103 13.05 -15.83 -8.73
CA GLN A 103 14.32 -16.56 -8.82
C GLN A 103 14.11 -18.07 -8.94
N LEU A 104 14.91 -18.71 -9.79
CA LEU A 104 14.90 -20.16 -10.00
C LEU A 104 15.54 -20.89 -8.81
N LEU A 105 14.86 -21.93 -8.35
CA LEU A 105 15.25 -22.75 -7.22
C LEU A 105 15.19 -24.23 -7.61
N LYS A 106 16.22 -25.00 -7.24
CA LYS A 106 16.22 -26.46 -7.44
C LYS A 106 15.87 -27.16 -6.15
N GLN A 107 14.79 -27.93 -6.12
CA GLN A 107 14.44 -28.71 -4.93
C GLN A 107 15.46 -29.83 -4.71
N VAL A 108 16.09 -29.84 -3.53
CA VAL A 108 17.00 -30.91 -3.11
C VAL A 108 16.24 -31.92 -2.29
N ARG A 109 15.43 -31.44 -1.34
CA ARG A 109 14.54 -32.22 -0.47
C ARG A 109 13.24 -31.45 -0.23
N PRO A 110 12.15 -32.09 0.21
CA PRO A 110 10.93 -31.38 0.57
C PRO A 110 11.22 -30.25 1.57
N GLY A 111 10.92 -29.00 1.19
CA GLY A 111 11.19 -27.81 2.00
C GLY A 111 12.62 -27.24 1.90
N VAL A 112 13.56 -27.93 1.26
CA VAL A 112 14.96 -27.48 1.08
C VAL A 112 15.27 -27.31 -0.39
N TYR A 113 15.66 -26.09 -0.76
CA TYR A 113 15.90 -25.67 -2.12
C TYR A 113 17.33 -25.15 -2.26
N LYS A 114 17.93 -25.38 -3.42
CA LYS A 114 19.23 -24.82 -3.78
C LYS A 114 19.01 -23.54 -4.59
N ALA A 115 19.51 -22.43 -4.05
CA ALA A 115 19.59 -21.13 -4.70
C ALA A 115 21.07 -20.85 -4.99
N ASP A 116 21.44 -20.79 -6.26
CA ASP A 116 22.83 -20.69 -6.71
C ASP A 116 23.72 -21.79 -6.08
N ASN A 117 24.58 -21.43 -5.12
CA ASN A 117 25.47 -22.33 -4.41
C ASN A 117 25.03 -22.65 -2.98
N ASN A 118 23.93 -22.07 -2.50
CA ASN A 118 23.47 -22.18 -1.12
C ASN A 118 22.21 -23.04 -1.02
N GLU A 119 22.11 -23.86 0.03
CA GLU A 119 20.87 -24.53 0.40
C GLU A 119 20.07 -23.64 1.35
N VAL A 120 18.79 -23.47 1.04
CA VAL A 120 17.86 -22.64 1.79
C VAL A 120 16.59 -23.42 2.11
N THR A 121 16.11 -23.27 3.34
CA THR A 121 14.83 -23.84 3.76
C THR A 121 13.72 -22.84 3.48
N LEU A 122 12.77 -23.21 2.62
CA LEU A 122 11.65 -22.35 2.24
C LEU A 122 10.33 -23.04 2.51
N ARG A 123 9.32 -22.24 2.85
CA ARG A 123 7.97 -22.73 3.07
C ARG A 123 7.26 -22.99 1.74
N PRO A 124 6.30 -23.92 1.68
CA PRO A 124 5.58 -24.23 0.45
C PRO A 124 4.76 -23.05 -0.11
N ASP A 125 4.37 -22.08 0.72
CA ASP A 125 3.69 -20.84 0.28
C ASP A 125 4.63 -19.85 -0.41
N GLN A 126 5.94 -20.00 -0.26
CA GLN A 126 6.94 -19.08 -0.79
C GLN A 126 7.44 -19.50 -2.18
N VAL A 127 7.09 -20.70 -2.64
CA VAL A 127 7.55 -21.27 -3.90
C VAL A 127 6.37 -21.67 -4.79
N THR A 128 6.55 -21.57 -6.09
CA THR A 128 5.56 -22.00 -7.10
C THR A 128 6.23 -22.81 -8.20
N ASN A 129 5.48 -23.75 -8.77
CA ASN A 129 5.85 -24.46 -10.00
C ASN A 129 5.18 -23.84 -11.25
N ASP A 130 4.33 -22.82 -11.07
CA ASP A 130 3.66 -22.15 -12.19
C ASP A 130 4.56 -21.04 -12.76
N LEU A 131 4.99 -21.20 -14.01
CA LEU A 131 5.84 -20.24 -14.72
C LEU A 131 5.13 -18.91 -14.99
N THR A 132 3.80 -18.92 -15.13
CA THR A 132 3.03 -17.70 -15.33
C THR A 132 3.03 -16.86 -14.06
N ILE A 133 2.87 -17.49 -12.89
CA ILE A 133 2.98 -16.80 -11.60
C ILE A 133 4.40 -16.28 -11.40
N ALA A 134 5.42 -17.11 -11.66
CA ALA A 134 6.82 -16.74 -11.52
C ALA A 134 7.19 -15.50 -12.37
N ARG A 135 6.83 -15.51 -13.66
CA ARG A 135 7.08 -14.39 -14.58
C ARG A 135 6.38 -13.11 -14.16
N ARG A 136 5.11 -13.21 -13.73
CA ARG A 136 4.34 -12.06 -13.26
C ARG A 136 4.97 -11.42 -12.03
N VAL A 137 5.38 -12.26 -11.08
CA VAL A 137 6.02 -11.80 -9.83
C VAL A 137 7.39 -11.16 -10.11
N ALA A 138 8.20 -11.76 -10.99
CA ALA A 138 9.47 -11.18 -11.42
C ALA A 138 9.27 -9.78 -12.04
N ALA A 139 8.33 -9.66 -13.00
CA ALA A 139 8.02 -8.39 -13.64
C ALA A 139 7.51 -7.34 -12.65
N GLN A 140 6.70 -7.75 -11.67
CA GLN A 140 6.21 -6.85 -10.62
C GLN A 140 7.35 -6.35 -9.70
N ASP A 141 8.30 -7.22 -9.35
CA ASP A 141 9.47 -6.83 -8.57
C ASP A 141 10.35 -5.84 -9.34
N GLU A 142 10.62 -6.10 -10.62
CA GLU A 142 11.37 -5.18 -11.49
C GLU A 142 10.70 -3.79 -11.59
N GLN A 143 9.38 -3.75 -11.78
CA GLN A 143 8.61 -2.50 -11.81
C GLN A 143 8.70 -1.76 -10.47
N THR A 144 8.61 -2.49 -9.37
CA THR A 144 8.70 -1.91 -8.01
C THR A 144 10.10 -1.33 -7.77
N GLN A 145 11.15 -2.06 -8.13
CA GLN A 145 12.53 -1.58 -8.02
C GLN A 145 12.78 -0.35 -8.90
N ALA A 146 12.25 -0.32 -10.12
CA ALA A 146 12.35 0.84 -11.01
C ALA A 146 11.65 2.07 -10.40
N ALA A 147 10.45 1.90 -9.84
CA ALA A 147 9.70 2.98 -9.18
C ALA A 147 10.46 3.53 -7.96
N ILE A 148 11.03 2.65 -7.13
CA ILE A 148 11.85 3.04 -5.97
C ILE A 148 13.07 3.86 -6.43
N GLN A 149 13.76 3.42 -7.49
CA GLN A 149 14.92 4.14 -8.02
C GLN A 149 14.55 5.55 -8.53
N GLN A 150 13.43 5.67 -9.25
CA GLN A 150 12.92 6.97 -9.72
C GLN A 150 12.59 7.89 -8.55
N HIS A 151 11.93 7.37 -7.51
CA HIS A 151 11.62 8.13 -6.31
C HIS A 151 12.89 8.63 -5.61
N LEU A 152 13.88 7.76 -5.40
CA LEU A 152 15.15 8.14 -4.78
C LEU A 152 15.92 9.17 -5.60
N ALA A 153 15.89 9.07 -6.92
CA ALA A 153 16.49 10.07 -7.80
C ALA A 153 15.80 11.44 -7.66
N ALA A 154 14.47 11.47 -7.60
CA ALA A 154 13.70 12.69 -7.39
C ALA A 154 13.99 13.34 -6.03
N VAL A 155 14.03 12.54 -4.95
CA VAL A 155 14.38 13.02 -3.60
C VAL A 155 15.79 13.61 -3.58
N ARG A 156 16.77 12.96 -4.22
CA ARG A 156 18.14 13.45 -4.31
C ARG A 156 18.24 14.75 -5.11
N ALA A 157 17.49 14.87 -6.21
CA ALA A 157 17.45 16.11 -6.99
C ALA A 157 16.84 17.27 -6.20
N ALA A 158 15.76 17.02 -5.45
CA ALA A 158 15.13 18.01 -4.60
C ALA A 158 16.05 18.48 -3.47
N SER A 159 16.73 17.55 -2.79
CA SER A 159 17.67 17.90 -1.71
C SER A 159 18.88 18.67 -2.23
N ALA A 160 19.42 18.29 -3.40
CA ALA A 160 20.48 19.04 -4.07
C ALA A 160 20.05 20.47 -4.40
N ALA A 161 18.85 20.67 -4.95
CA ALA A 161 18.31 21.99 -5.27
C ALA A 161 18.13 22.87 -4.01
N SER A 162 17.62 22.30 -2.90
CA SER A 162 17.50 23.02 -1.64
C SER A 162 18.86 23.43 -1.07
N SER A 163 19.87 22.56 -1.18
CA SER A 163 21.24 22.87 -0.74
C SER A 163 21.89 23.99 -1.56
N ALA A 164 21.69 23.97 -2.88
CA ALA A 164 22.20 25.01 -3.79
C ALA A 164 21.53 26.37 -3.53
N ALA A 165 20.21 26.39 -3.31
CA ALA A 165 19.48 27.61 -2.97
C ALA A 165 19.95 28.21 -1.64
N SER A 166 20.25 27.37 -0.65
CA SER A 166 20.75 27.80 0.66
C SER A 166 22.16 28.40 0.55
N ALA A 167 23.04 27.77 -0.25
CA ALA A 167 24.38 28.26 -0.50
C ALA A 167 24.39 29.61 -1.24
N ALA A 168 23.51 29.80 -2.23
CA ALA A 168 23.38 31.07 -2.94
C ALA A 168 22.95 32.21 -2.01
N ASN A 169 22.03 31.95 -1.07
CA ASN A 169 21.55 32.97 -0.14
C ASN A 169 22.60 33.39 0.90
N THR A 170 23.56 32.51 1.24
CA THR A 170 24.68 32.85 2.13
C THR A 170 25.71 33.77 1.46
N SER A 171 25.85 33.73 0.14
CA SER A 171 26.82 34.56 -0.59
C SER A 171 26.36 36.00 -0.89
N ALA A 172 25.05 36.28 -0.79
CA ALA A 172 24.49 37.53 -1.33
C ALA A 172 24.27 38.66 -0.31
N GLY A 173 24.34 38.44 1.01
CA GLY A 173 24.13 39.57 1.92
C GLY A 173 24.05 39.26 3.40
N SER A 174 25.09 39.64 4.13
CA SER A 174 24.94 40.28 5.43
C SER A 174 26.09 41.26 5.68
N PRO A 175 26.02 42.48 5.14
CA PRO A 175 26.54 43.62 5.86
C PRO A 175 25.62 43.85 7.07
N SER A 176 26.23 43.74 8.26
CA SER A 176 25.77 44.19 9.56
C SER A 176 24.79 45.38 9.47
N SER A 177 23.52 45.15 9.80
CA SER A 177 22.57 46.22 10.13
C SER A 177 22.01 45.96 11.52
N ALA A 178 22.66 46.56 12.51
CA ALA A 178 22.18 46.71 13.88
C ALA A 178 20.98 47.67 13.94
N ALA A 179 19.90 47.33 13.26
CA ALA A 179 18.66 48.12 13.24
C ALA A 179 17.62 47.47 14.16
N ALA A 180 17.13 48.30 15.08
CA ALA A 180 16.23 48.01 16.17
C ALA A 180 15.09 47.03 15.85
N ALA A 181 14.83 46.13 16.81
CA ALA A 181 13.73 45.17 16.83
C ALA A 181 12.37 45.84 16.59
N GLN A 182 11.92 45.90 15.34
CA GLN A 182 10.51 46.11 15.06
C GLN A 182 9.79 44.77 15.27
N PRO A 183 8.68 44.73 16.05
CA PRO A 183 7.89 43.53 16.22
C PRO A 183 7.38 43.06 14.85
N LEU A 184 7.59 41.78 14.55
CA LEU A 184 7.11 41.15 13.33
C LEU A 184 5.61 41.46 13.13
N PRO A 185 5.18 41.83 11.92
CA PRO A 185 3.76 42.04 11.66
C PRO A 185 2.99 40.74 11.99
N PRO A 186 1.82 40.84 12.64
CA PRO A 186 1.10 39.69 13.21
C PRO A 186 0.81 38.57 12.19
N ASN A 187 0.77 38.90 10.90
CA ASN A 187 0.53 37.94 9.82
C ASN A 187 1.72 37.00 9.53
N VAL A 188 2.96 37.43 9.82
CA VAL A 188 4.15 36.58 9.63
C VAL A 188 4.27 35.53 10.74
N ALA A 189 3.92 35.90 11.97
CA ALA A 189 3.88 34.96 13.09
C ALA A 189 2.82 33.87 12.87
N ALA A 190 1.61 34.25 12.42
CA ALA A 190 0.55 33.31 12.09
C ALA A 190 0.97 32.32 11.00
N ARG A 191 1.66 32.80 9.95
CA ARG A 191 2.20 31.94 8.88
C ARG A 191 3.26 30.96 9.40
N GLN A 192 4.15 31.41 10.29
CA GLN A 192 5.17 30.54 10.88
C GLN A 192 4.55 29.45 11.75
N GLU A 193 3.57 29.81 12.58
CA GLU A 193 2.84 28.85 13.42
C GLU A 193 2.15 27.79 12.56
N LEU A 194 1.52 28.19 11.46
CA LEU A 194 0.80 27.28 10.59
C LEU A 194 1.77 26.34 9.83
N MET A 195 2.92 26.84 9.40
CA MET A 195 4.00 26.00 8.84
C MET A 195 4.56 25.00 9.87
N GLN A 196 4.70 25.41 11.14
CA GLN A 196 5.10 24.50 12.22
C GLN A 196 4.05 23.41 12.46
N LYS A 197 2.76 23.77 12.51
CA LYS A 197 1.65 22.81 12.60
C LYS A 197 1.66 21.83 11.42
N LYS A 198 1.88 22.29 10.19
CA LYS A 198 2.00 21.43 9.00
C LYS A 198 3.16 20.44 9.14
N LYS A 199 4.32 20.93 9.60
CA LYS A 199 5.51 20.09 9.81
C LYS A 199 5.27 19.03 10.90
N ALA A 200 4.65 19.41 12.02
CA ALA A 200 4.31 18.48 13.09
C ALA A 200 3.31 17.41 12.62
N LEU A 201 2.30 17.80 11.84
CA LEU A 201 1.32 16.86 11.28
C LEU A 201 1.97 15.85 10.32
N MET A 202 2.86 16.32 9.44
CA MET A 202 3.63 15.45 8.55
C MET A 202 4.49 14.45 9.33
N ALA A 203 5.18 14.89 10.37
CA ALA A 203 5.97 14.00 11.22
C ALA A 203 5.09 12.94 11.91
N GLN A 204 3.85 13.30 12.28
CA GLN A 204 2.90 12.38 12.88
C GLN A 204 2.40 11.32 11.88
N VAL A 205 2.16 11.72 10.62
CA VAL A 205 1.82 10.79 9.53
C VAL A 205 2.96 9.80 9.27
N ASP A 206 4.21 10.28 9.23
CA ASP A 206 5.39 9.42 9.05
C ASP A 206 5.55 8.42 10.19
N GLN A 207 5.37 8.87 11.44
CA GLN A 207 5.43 7.99 12.61
C GLN A 207 4.34 6.91 12.59
N LEU A 208 3.11 7.27 12.17
CA LEU A 208 2.02 6.32 12.02
C LEU A 208 2.30 5.30 10.92
N SER A 209 2.82 5.75 9.78
CA SER A 209 3.24 4.88 8.67
C SER A 209 4.29 3.85 9.12
N LEU A 210 5.31 4.29 9.87
CA LEU A 210 6.30 3.39 10.46
C LEU A 210 5.64 2.38 11.42
N SER A 211 4.73 2.83 12.28
CA SER A 211 4.04 1.96 13.25
C SER A 211 3.12 0.92 12.58
N LEU A 212 2.61 1.22 11.38
CA LEU A 212 1.81 0.32 10.56
C LEU A 212 2.70 -0.76 9.96
N ASN A 213 3.83 -0.38 9.38
CA ASN A 213 4.82 -1.33 8.83
C ASN A 213 5.42 -2.25 9.90
N GLN A 214 5.71 -1.73 11.10
CA GLN A 214 6.16 -2.55 12.23
C GLN A 214 5.05 -3.49 12.73
N ALA A 215 3.81 -3.04 12.79
CA ALA A 215 2.69 -3.88 13.22
C ALA A 215 2.42 -5.02 12.22
N SER A 216 2.57 -4.79 10.92
CA SER A 216 2.43 -5.85 9.91
C SER A 216 3.52 -6.91 10.00
N ALA A 217 4.71 -6.59 10.51
CA ALA A 217 5.79 -7.57 10.69
C ALA A 217 5.57 -8.52 11.88
N HIS A 218 4.81 -8.09 12.90
CA HIS A 218 4.63 -8.86 14.14
C HIS A 218 3.25 -9.51 14.31
N PHE A 219 2.21 -9.08 13.59
CA PHE A 219 0.86 -9.59 13.79
C PHE A 219 0.39 -10.51 12.66
N GLY A 220 0.49 -11.82 12.90
CA GLY A 220 -0.26 -12.83 12.17
C GLY A 220 -1.77 -12.76 12.45
N GLY A 221 -2.46 -11.72 11.97
CA GLY A 221 -3.92 -11.76 11.76
C GLY A 221 -4.82 -10.85 12.62
N ASN A 222 -4.33 -9.86 13.36
CA ASN A 222 -5.22 -8.96 14.12
C ASN A 222 -5.73 -7.77 13.26
N TRP A 223 -6.63 -8.07 12.33
CA TRP A 223 -7.22 -7.12 11.36
C TRP A 223 -7.98 -5.95 12.00
N ALA A 224 -8.54 -6.15 13.20
CA ALA A 224 -9.26 -5.09 13.91
C ALA A 224 -8.35 -3.92 14.30
N LEU A 225 -7.07 -4.19 14.61
CA LEU A 225 -6.09 -3.16 14.91
C LEU A 225 -5.67 -2.40 13.65
N ALA A 226 -5.51 -3.11 12.53
CA ALA A 226 -5.19 -2.49 11.24
C ALA A 226 -6.30 -1.52 10.79
N ALA A 227 -7.57 -1.92 10.91
CA ALA A 227 -8.72 -1.07 10.58
C ALA A 227 -8.84 0.19 11.46
N LYS A 228 -8.53 0.07 12.76
CA LYS A 228 -8.48 1.24 13.67
C LYS A 228 -7.36 2.19 13.28
N LYS A 229 -6.18 1.67 12.94
CA LYS A 229 -5.05 2.48 12.49
C LYS A 229 -5.33 3.18 11.16
N SER A 230 -5.99 2.51 10.20
CA SER A 230 -6.36 3.14 8.93
C SER A 230 -7.37 4.29 9.12
N ALA A 231 -8.32 4.17 10.05
CA ALA A 231 -9.25 5.26 10.37
C ALA A 231 -8.51 6.51 10.89
N VAL A 232 -7.48 6.34 11.72
CA VAL A 232 -6.65 7.45 12.22
C VAL A 232 -5.87 8.12 11.08
N VAL A 233 -5.35 7.36 10.12
CA VAL A 233 -4.66 7.91 8.94
C VAL A 233 -5.61 8.78 8.11
N TYR A 234 -6.84 8.33 7.88
CA TYR A 234 -7.86 9.14 7.19
C TYR A 234 -8.17 10.45 7.93
N GLN A 235 -8.30 10.40 9.26
CA GLN A 235 -8.59 11.58 10.05
C GLN A 235 -7.46 12.62 9.98
N LEU A 236 -6.19 12.17 10.01
CA LEU A 236 -5.03 13.04 9.85
C LEU A 236 -4.95 13.64 8.45
N PHE A 237 -5.34 12.88 7.42
CA PHE A 237 -5.40 13.38 6.05
C PHE A 237 -6.43 14.51 5.88
N GLU A 238 -7.61 14.37 6.49
CA GLU A 238 -8.61 15.45 6.52
C GLU A 238 -8.09 16.69 7.25
N GLN A 239 -7.41 16.52 8.39
CA GLN A 239 -6.76 17.64 9.09
C GLN A 239 -5.70 18.34 8.22
N TYR A 240 -4.92 17.58 7.47
CA TYR A 240 -3.92 18.14 6.55
C TYR A 240 -4.57 18.99 5.45
N ASN A 241 -5.61 18.47 4.81
CA ASN A 241 -6.35 19.20 3.77
C ASN A 241 -7.00 20.48 4.33
N GLY A 242 -7.49 20.45 5.57
CA GLY A 242 -7.99 21.63 6.26
C GLY A 242 -6.91 22.70 6.44
N LEU A 243 -5.71 22.29 6.85
CA LEU A 243 -4.56 23.18 7.06
C LEU A 243 -4.10 23.85 5.76
N GLU A 244 -4.06 23.11 4.65
CA GLU A 244 -3.75 23.62 3.30
C GLU A 244 -4.69 24.75 2.87
N ARG A 245 -6.00 24.61 3.15
CA ARG A 245 -6.98 25.67 2.85
C ARG A 245 -6.71 26.92 3.68
N GLN A 246 -6.38 26.77 4.97
CA GLN A 246 -6.04 27.91 5.82
C GLN A 246 -4.78 28.65 5.35
N ILE A 247 -3.73 27.93 4.92
CA ILE A 247 -2.53 28.54 4.32
C ILE A 247 -2.90 29.38 3.10
N THR A 248 -3.73 28.80 2.24
CA THR A 248 -4.15 29.44 0.99
C THR A 248 -4.92 30.73 1.28
N ASP A 249 -5.82 30.71 2.26
CA ASP A 249 -6.61 31.87 2.66
C ASP A 249 -5.72 32.99 3.24
N VAL A 250 -4.78 32.64 4.12
CA VAL A 250 -3.79 33.60 4.66
C VAL A 250 -2.93 34.23 3.54
N ASN A 251 -2.49 33.44 2.56
CA ASN A 251 -1.75 33.95 1.41
C ASN A 251 -2.59 34.89 0.54
N ASN A 252 -3.88 34.59 0.34
CA ASN A 252 -4.79 35.48 -0.38
C ASN A 252 -5.00 36.80 0.36
N GLN A 253 -5.19 36.77 1.69
CA GLN A 253 -5.31 37.99 2.50
C GLN A 253 -4.04 38.85 2.44
N LEU A 254 -2.87 38.23 2.52
CA LEU A 254 -1.58 38.92 2.35
C LEU A 254 -1.45 39.58 0.97
N SER A 255 -1.96 38.93 -0.07
CA SER A 255 -1.91 39.45 -1.45
C SER A 255 -2.86 40.64 -1.67
N GLN A 256 -3.89 40.84 -0.83
CA GLN A 256 -4.78 41.99 -0.92
C GLN A 256 -4.24 43.24 -0.20
N LEU A 257 -3.20 43.08 0.62
CA LEU A 257 -2.57 44.18 1.37
C LEU A 257 -1.42 44.86 0.60
N HIS A 258 -1.09 44.36 -0.60
CA HIS A 258 -0.05 44.87 -1.50
C HIS A 258 -0.66 45.29 -2.84
#